data_AF-A0A9P0BWQ4-F1
#
_entry.id   AF-A0A9P0BWQ4-F1
#
_cell.length_a   1.000
_cell.length_b   1.000
_cell.length_c   1.000
_cell.angle_alpha   90.00
_cell.angle_beta   90.00
_cell.angle_gamma   90.00
#
_symmetry.space_group_name_H-M   'P 1'
#
loop_
_entity.id
_entity.type
_entity.pdbx_description
1 polymer ?
#
loop_
_entity_poly.entity_id
_entity_poly.type
_entity_poly.pdbx_seq_one_letter_code
_entity_poly.pdbx_strand_id
1 'polypeptide(L)'
;MKGDKNVDIQALKDIANKLRIDSIVATNASKSGHPTSCASMAEIMSVLFFHTMRYKISAPKDPSADRFILSKGHAAPILYAAWAEAGLFPVEELKNLRKLDSDLEGHPTPRLNFVDVGTGSLGQGLAVAAGMAYVGKYFDQAPYRVYCLIGDGEAAEGSVWESLHFASHYKLDNLVVIFDVNRLGQSEPTSLQHKLDVYDARMKAFGLHSLVVDGHDVSELVKAFDEASSVQGKPTAIVAKTFKGKGFPGIEDLENWHGKALGAEGDKIIKHLQSQIKNNAITLKARAPVSEAPRVHIGDVTLSAPPAYTPGELVATRLAYGTALKKIADTNMRVIALDGDTKNSTFSDKLRNAYPERYIECFIAEQNLVGVATGAACRDRAIVFASTFAAFFTRTFDQIRMGAISQSNINLAGSHCGVSIGEDGPSQMGLEDLALFRAVPSATVFYPSDAVSTERAVELAANTRGICYIRTSR
;
A
#
# COMPACT_ATOMS: atom_id res chain seq x y z
N MET A 1 9.61 2.95 25.13
CA MET A 1 11.01 2.48 25.23
C MET A 1 11.90 3.73 25.32
N LYS A 2 12.88 3.79 26.23
CA LYS A 2 13.88 4.86 26.20
C LYS A 2 14.73 4.65 24.95
N GLY A 3 14.83 5.66 24.08
CA GLY A 3 15.55 5.61 22.81
C GLY A 3 16.97 5.02 22.97
N ASP A 4 17.40 4.29 21.95
CA ASP A 4 18.71 3.65 21.91
C ASP A 4 19.80 4.73 22.04
N LYS A 5 20.50 4.77 23.18
CA LYS A 5 21.33 5.93 23.56
C LYS A 5 22.58 6.12 22.68
N ASN A 6 22.87 5.21 21.76
CA ASN A 6 24.02 5.26 20.85
C ASN A 6 23.60 5.04 19.39
N VAL A 7 22.73 5.90 18.84
CA VAL A 7 22.46 5.90 17.40
C VAL A 7 23.69 6.41 16.65
N ASP A 8 24.25 5.60 15.75
CA ASP A 8 25.36 6.02 14.89
C ASP A 8 24.84 6.86 13.71
N ILE A 9 24.69 8.17 13.99
CA ILE A 9 24.22 9.16 13.01
C ILE A 9 25.13 9.22 11.78
N GLN A 10 26.45 9.03 11.94
CA GLN A 10 27.36 9.11 10.80
C GLN A 10 27.22 7.87 9.90
N ALA A 11 27.08 6.67 10.47
CA ALA A 11 26.80 5.47 9.68
C ALA A 11 25.48 5.57 8.91
N LEU A 12 24.46 6.19 9.49
CA LEU A 12 23.19 6.45 8.80
C LEU A 12 23.32 7.49 7.67
N LYS A 13 24.18 8.50 7.80
CA LYS A 13 24.51 9.43 6.70
C LYS A 13 25.28 8.72 5.59
N ASP A 14 26.23 7.88 5.96
CA ASP A 14 27.06 7.13 5.01
C ASP A 14 26.21 6.15 4.19
N ILE A 15 25.29 5.41 4.83
CA ILE A 15 24.40 4.49 4.10
C ILE A 15 23.42 5.26 3.21
N ALA A 16 22.92 6.43 3.62
CA ALA A 16 22.12 7.29 2.73
C ALA A 16 22.89 7.66 1.45
N ASN A 17 24.18 7.98 1.56
CA ASN A 17 25.03 8.23 0.39
C ASN A 17 25.30 6.98 -0.45
N LYS A 18 25.44 5.79 0.15
CA LYS A 18 25.48 4.52 -0.61
C LYS A 18 24.19 4.31 -1.40
N LEU A 19 23.03 4.48 -0.77
CA LEU A 19 21.73 4.36 -1.43
C LEU A 19 21.58 5.33 -2.63
N ARG A 20 22.12 6.55 -2.52
CA ARG A 20 22.21 7.49 -3.66
C ARG A 20 23.09 6.94 -4.78
N ILE A 21 24.30 6.50 -4.45
CA ILE A 21 25.27 5.94 -5.41
C ILE A 21 24.64 4.75 -6.14
N ASP A 22 24.06 3.80 -5.41
CA ASP A 22 23.46 2.59 -5.96
C ASP A 22 22.28 2.90 -6.89
N SER A 23 21.47 3.89 -6.51
CA SER A 23 20.38 4.39 -7.36
C SER A 23 20.91 4.99 -8.68
N ILE A 24 22.01 5.75 -8.64
CA ILE A 24 22.66 6.29 -9.85
C ILE A 24 23.20 5.14 -10.70
N VAL A 25 23.94 4.20 -10.09
CA VAL A 25 24.54 3.06 -10.79
C VAL A 25 23.48 2.23 -11.50
N ALA A 26 22.39 1.88 -10.79
CA ALA A 26 21.29 1.10 -11.34
C ALA A 26 20.61 1.82 -12.53
N THR A 27 20.25 3.10 -12.34
CA THR A 27 19.54 3.88 -13.37
C THR A 27 20.40 4.25 -14.57
N ASN A 28 21.71 4.45 -14.38
CA ASN A 28 22.66 4.62 -15.48
C ASN A 28 22.84 3.32 -16.27
N ALA A 29 22.92 2.17 -15.59
CA ALA A 29 23.02 0.86 -16.25
C ALA A 29 21.79 0.56 -17.12
N SER A 30 20.59 0.90 -16.66
CA SER A 30 19.33 0.76 -17.41
C SER A 30 19.04 1.91 -18.38
N LYS A 31 19.88 2.96 -18.40
CA LYS A 31 19.70 4.20 -19.18
C LYS A 31 18.33 4.87 -18.98
N SER A 32 17.66 4.57 -17.86
CA SER A 32 16.31 5.04 -17.54
C SER A 32 16.03 4.88 -16.04
N GLY A 33 15.12 5.68 -15.49
CA GLY A 33 14.74 5.62 -14.08
C GLY A 33 14.81 6.98 -13.40
N HIS A 34 14.68 7.01 -12.07
CA HIS A 34 14.37 8.24 -11.32
C HIS A 34 15.41 8.52 -10.20
N PRO A 35 16.71 8.67 -10.51
CA PRO A 35 17.75 8.85 -9.48
C PRO A 35 17.53 10.11 -8.64
N THR A 36 17.00 11.20 -9.20
CA THR A 36 16.70 12.42 -8.43
C THR A 36 15.55 12.24 -7.44
N SER A 37 14.60 11.36 -7.77
CA SER A 37 13.47 11.03 -6.89
C SER A 37 13.87 10.04 -5.79
N CYS A 38 14.92 9.24 -6.03
CA CYS A 38 15.58 8.42 -5.02
C CYS A 38 16.37 9.29 -4.04
N ALA A 39 17.15 10.24 -4.56
CA ALA A 39 18.06 11.06 -3.76
C ALA A 39 17.39 11.93 -2.69
N SER A 40 16.17 12.42 -2.93
CA SER A 40 15.40 13.22 -1.95
C SER A 40 15.04 12.44 -0.68
N MET A 41 14.93 11.12 -0.76
CA MET A 41 14.48 10.26 0.33
C MET A 41 15.58 9.35 0.89
N ALA A 42 16.84 9.60 0.57
CA ALA A 42 17.93 8.70 0.95
C ALA A 42 18.14 8.61 2.47
N GLU A 43 18.09 9.74 3.20
CA GLU A 43 18.15 9.74 4.66
C GLU A 43 16.91 9.08 5.28
N ILE A 44 15.72 9.31 4.71
CA ILE A 44 14.47 8.67 5.17
C ILE A 44 14.58 7.14 5.06
N MET A 45 15.03 6.64 3.90
CA MET A 45 15.24 5.20 3.68
C MET A 45 16.31 4.62 4.59
N SER A 46 17.41 5.34 4.77
CA SER A 46 18.49 4.98 5.69
C SER A 46 17.97 4.78 7.11
N VAL A 47 17.28 5.78 7.65
CA VAL A 47 16.75 5.75 9.02
C VAL A 47 15.63 4.71 9.17
N LEU A 48 14.80 4.52 8.15
CA LEU A 48 13.76 3.48 8.18
C LEU A 48 14.37 2.07 8.20
N PHE A 49 15.20 1.71 7.23
CA PHE A 49 15.70 0.34 7.09
C PHE A 49 16.74 -0.04 8.13
N PHE A 50 17.63 0.89 8.50
CA PHE A 50 18.81 0.57 9.30
C PHE A 50 18.74 1.06 10.75
N HIS A 51 17.61 1.66 11.15
CA HIS A 51 17.38 2.06 12.54
C HIS A 51 15.95 1.79 13.01
N THR A 52 14.93 2.20 12.26
CA THR A 52 13.55 2.26 12.77
C THR A 52 12.82 0.93 12.64
N MET A 53 12.79 0.37 11.43
CA MET A 53 11.99 -0.80 11.09
C MET A 53 12.57 -2.08 11.68
N ARG A 54 11.67 -3.03 11.90
CA ARG A 54 11.98 -4.36 12.42
C ARG A 54 11.56 -5.44 11.44
N TYR A 55 12.50 -6.17 10.85
CA TYR A 55 12.22 -7.16 9.82
C TYR A 55 13.30 -8.24 9.77
N LYS A 56 13.03 -9.32 9.03
CA LYS A 56 13.96 -10.44 8.84
C LYS A 56 14.42 -10.47 7.39
N ILE A 57 15.73 -10.34 7.15
CA ILE A 57 16.29 -10.45 5.78
C ILE A 57 16.05 -11.86 5.22
N SER A 58 16.17 -12.90 6.05
CA SER A 58 15.91 -14.28 5.65
C SER A 58 14.44 -14.60 5.34
N ALA A 59 13.52 -13.70 5.70
CA ALA A 59 12.08 -13.85 5.47
C ALA A 59 11.41 -12.48 5.29
N PRO A 60 11.56 -11.81 4.13
CA PRO A 60 11.07 -10.44 3.94
C PRO A 60 9.55 -10.28 4.10
N LYS A 61 8.76 -11.32 3.80
CA LYS A 61 7.29 -11.36 4.06
C LYS A 61 6.90 -11.93 5.42
N ASP A 62 7.83 -12.04 6.38
CA ASP A 62 7.52 -12.54 7.72
C ASP A 62 6.32 -11.76 8.31
N PRO A 63 5.27 -12.44 8.82
CA PRO A 63 4.04 -11.78 9.25
C PRO A 63 4.23 -10.87 10.48
N SER A 64 5.38 -10.94 11.14
CA SER A 64 5.74 -10.16 12.32
C SER A 64 6.58 -8.93 11.98
N ALA A 65 7.09 -8.82 10.74
CA ALA A 65 7.94 -7.71 10.31
C ALA A 65 7.17 -6.39 10.14
N ASP A 66 7.78 -5.26 10.41
CA ASP A 66 7.24 -3.98 9.97
C ASP A 66 7.04 -3.99 8.44
N ARG A 67 6.01 -3.29 7.97
CA ARG A 67 5.68 -3.18 6.55
C ARG A 67 6.16 -1.84 6.03
N PHE A 68 6.72 -1.84 4.83
CA PHE A 68 7.10 -0.62 4.11
C PHE A 68 6.42 -0.59 2.75
N ILE A 69 5.70 0.50 2.48
CA ILE A 69 5.08 0.77 1.19
C ILE A 69 5.76 1.99 0.57
N LEU A 70 6.45 1.76 -0.54
CA LEU A 70 6.95 2.85 -1.38
C LEU A 70 5.84 3.31 -2.33
N SER A 71 4.97 4.20 -1.85
CA SER A 71 3.82 4.68 -2.64
C SER A 71 4.25 5.47 -3.88
N LYS A 72 5.32 6.27 -3.76
CA LYS A 72 6.02 6.87 -4.91
C LYS A 72 6.87 5.83 -5.66
N GLY A 73 6.22 4.79 -6.21
CA GLY A 73 6.87 3.58 -6.73
C GLY A 73 7.95 3.81 -7.78
N HIS A 74 7.96 4.95 -8.47
CA HIS A 74 9.00 5.29 -9.45
C HIS A 74 10.40 5.42 -8.82
N ALA A 75 10.49 5.60 -7.49
CA ALA A 75 11.73 5.55 -6.72
C ALA A 75 12.20 4.12 -6.39
N ALA A 76 11.68 3.09 -7.07
CA ALA A 76 12.06 1.68 -6.89
C ALA A 76 13.56 1.40 -6.70
N PRO A 77 14.49 2.04 -7.46
CA PRO A 77 15.92 1.76 -7.33
C PRO A 77 16.46 1.91 -5.90
N ILE A 78 15.96 2.87 -5.11
CA ILE A 78 16.44 3.07 -3.74
C ILE A 78 15.85 2.05 -2.75
N LEU A 79 14.66 1.52 -3.03
CA LEU A 79 14.11 0.38 -2.28
C LEU A 79 14.96 -0.86 -2.53
N TYR A 80 15.35 -1.10 -3.79
CA TYR A 80 16.22 -2.22 -4.14
C TYR A 80 17.60 -2.07 -3.51
N ALA A 81 18.17 -0.87 -3.56
CA ALA A 81 19.43 -0.56 -2.89
C ALA A 81 19.36 -0.81 -1.38
N ALA A 82 18.27 -0.41 -0.70
CA ALA A 82 18.11 -0.64 0.73
C ALA A 82 18.07 -2.13 1.10
N TRP A 83 17.43 -2.97 0.29
CA TRP A 83 17.43 -4.42 0.49
C TRP A 83 18.77 -5.08 0.17
N ALA A 84 19.46 -4.63 -0.88
CA ALA A 84 20.81 -5.11 -1.22
C ALA A 84 21.81 -4.77 -0.11
N GLU A 85 21.79 -3.53 0.38
CA GLU A 85 22.61 -3.05 1.49
C GLU A 85 22.25 -3.69 2.83
N ALA A 86 20.99 -4.09 3.03
CA ALA A 86 20.59 -4.93 4.15
C ALA A 86 21.13 -6.37 4.03
N GLY A 87 21.65 -6.77 2.87
CA GLY A 87 22.26 -8.08 2.63
C GLY A 87 21.29 -9.15 2.10
N LEU A 88 20.16 -8.75 1.50
CA LEU A 88 19.22 -9.71 0.91
C LEU A 88 19.76 -10.35 -0.36
N PHE A 89 20.45 -9.56 -1.19
CA PHE A 89 21.08 -9.98 -2.44
C PHE A 89 22.30 -9.07 -2.74
N PRO A 90 23.23 -9.49 -3.61
CA PRO A 90 24.42 -8.69 -3.92
C PRO A 90 24.11 -7.33 -4.55
N VAL A 91 24.81 -6.28 -4.14
CA VAL A 91 24.64 -4.89 -4.65
C VAL A 91 24.87 -4.81 -6.17
N GLU A 92 25.71 -5.67 -6.71
CA GLU A 92 26.06 -5.77 -8.13
C GLU A 92 24.86 -6.13 -9.00
N GLU A 93 23.87 -6.85 -8.44
CA GLU A 93 22.63 -7.20 -9.15
C GLU A 93 21.77 -5.97 -9.46
N LEU A 94 21.96 -4.84 -8.76
CA LEU A 94 21.24 -3.59 -9.04
C LEU A 94 21.48 -3.07 -10.48
N LYS A 95 22.59 -3.46 -11.11
CA LYS A 95 22.88 -3.16 -12.54
C LYS A 95 21.95 -3.89 -13.52
N ASN A 96 21.14 -4.84 -13.02
CA ASN A 96 20.13 -5.55 -13.79
C ASN A 96 18.75 -4.87 -13.73
N LEU A 97 18.64 -3.68 -13.14
CA LEU A 97 17.42 -2.87 -13.15
C LEU A 97 16.81 -2.78 -14.56
N ARG A 98 15.50 -3.04 -14.66
CA ARG A 98 14.66 -2.92 -15.88
C ARG A 98 15.04 -3.84 -17.04
N LYS A 99 15.95 -4.80 -16.85
CA LYS A 99 16.20 -5.84 -17.86
C LYS A 99 15.04 -6.82 -17.90
N LEU A 100 14.78 -7.40 -19.07
CA LEU A 100 13.66 -8.32 -19.30
C LEU A 100 13.74 -9.57 -18.42
N ASP A 101 14.95 -10.05 -18.15
CA ASP A 101 15.30 -11.24 -17.39
C ASP A 101 15.55 -10.97 -15.89
N SER A 102 15.26 -9.75 -15.44
CA SER A 102 15.44 -9.31 -14.05
C SER A 102 14.11 -9.06 -13.37
N ASP A 103 13.97 -9.49 -12.12
CA ASP A 103 12.82 -9.13 -11.28
C ASP A 103 12.93 -7.70 -10.72
N LEU A 104 14.09 -7.04 -10.84
CA LEU A 104 14.26 -5.63 -10.48
C LEU A 104 13.63 -4.73 -11.54
N GLU A 105 12.31 -4.62 -11.50
CA GLU A 105 11.51 -3.89 -12.49
C GLU A 105 11.53 -2.37 -12.26
N GLY A 106 10.99 -1.60 -13.22
CA GLY A 106 11.01 -0.13 -13.16
C GLY A 106 10.19 0.50 -12.03
N HIS A 107 9.27 -0.28 -11.44
CA HIS A 107 8.46 0.01 -10.26
C HIS A 107 8.39 -1.29 -9.43
N PRO A 108 8.16 -1.23 -8.10
CA PRO A 108 8.04 -2.42 -7.26
C PRO A 108 6.90 -3.32 -7.74
N THR A 109 7.11 -4.63 -7.78
CA THR A 109 6.06 -5.64 -8.00
C THR A 109 6.32 -6.85 -7.09
N PRO A 110 5.28 -7.61 -6.71
CA PRO A 110 5.41 -8.71 -5.76
C PRO A 110 6.07 -9.98 -6.33
N ARG A 111 6.56 -9.94 -7.58
CA ARG A 111 7.56 -10.91 -8.06
C ARG A 111 8.79 -10.91 -7.15
N LEU A 112 9.13 -9.74 -6.61
CA LEU A 112 10.13 -9.60 -5.56
C LEU A 112 9.52 -10.01 -4.22
N ASN A 113 10.16 -10.96 -3.53
CA ASN A 113 9.67 -11.48 -2.25
C ASN A 113 9.68 -10.43 -1.11
N PHE A 114 10.30 -9.27 -1.31
CA PHE A 114 10.33 -8.17 -0.35
C PHE A 114 9.36 -7.03 -0.70
N VAL A 115 8.51 -7.23 -1.71
CA VAL A 115 7.45 -6.30 -2.13
C VAL A 115 6.10 -6.96 -1.93
N ASP A 116 5.21 -6.28 -1.18
CA ASP A 116 3.85 -6.77 -0.94
C ASP A 116 2.88 -6.39 -2.09
N VAL A 117 3.01 -5.19 -2.66
CA VAL A 117 2.12 -4.67 -3.73
C VAL A 117 2.87 -3.84 -4.75
N GLY A 118 2.30 -3.70 -5.95
CA GLY A 118 2.78 -2.75 -6.95
C GLY A 118 2.25 -1.33 -6.72
N THR A 119 3.10 -0.32 -6.90
CA THR A 119 2.82 1.09 -6.56
C THR A 119 3.20 2.08 -7.68
N GLY A 120 3.28 1.60 -8.92
CA GLY A 120 3.60 2.47 -10.05
C GLY A 120 2.54 3.52 -10.35
N SER A 121 1.27 3.22 -10.10
CA SER A 121 0.20 4.22 -10.12
C SER A 121 0.16 4.95 -8.77
N LEU A 122 0.33 6.27 -8.81
CA LEU A 122 0.46 7.11 -7.62
C LEU A 122 -0.85 7.18 -6.82
N GLY A 123 -0.74 7.50 -5.54
CA GLY A 123 -1.88 7.74 -4.65
C GLY A 123 -2.50 6.47 -4.06
N GLN A 124 -2.07 5.29 -4.51
CA GLN A 124 -2.68 4.02 -4.08
C GLN A 124 -2.00 3.38 -2.85
N GLY A 125 -0.71 3.61 -2.65
CA GLY A 125 0.06 2.91 -1.62
C GLY A 125 -0.41 3.21 -0.20
N LEU A 126 -0.96 4.41 0.05
CA LEU A 126 -1.48 4.76 1.38
C LEU A 126 -2.73 3.97 1.76
N ALA A 127 -3.65 3.71 0.83
CA ALA A 127 -4.83 2.88 1.08
C ALA A 127 -4.42 1.44 1.44
N VAL A 128 -3.45 0.89 0.71
CA VAL A 128 -2.87 -0.43 1.02
C VAL A 128 -2.21 -0.44 2.40
N ALA A 129 -1.38 0.56 2.70
CA ALA A 129 -0.74 0.68 4.00
C ALA A 129 -1.76 0.78 5.15
N ALA A 130 -2.86 1.51 4.93
CA ALA A 130 -3.96 1.61 5.88
C ALA A 130 -4.66 0.25 6.10
N GLY A 131 -4.88 -0.54 5.05
CA GLY A 131 -5.38 -1.92 5.18
C GLY A 131 -4.45 -2.84 5.98
N MET A 132 -3.13 -2.78 5.71
CA MET A 132 -2.14 -3.55 6.48
C MET A 132 -2.09 -3.12 7.96
N ALA A 133 -2.20 -1.81 8.22
CA ALA A 133 -2.19 -1.26 9.57
C ALA A 133 -3.47 -1.63 10.33
N TYR A 134 -4.63 -1.60 9.65
CA TYR A 134 -5.90 -2.05 10.19
C TYR A 134 -5.80 -3.52 10.62
N VAL A 135 -5.32 -4.39 9.73
CA VAL A 135 -5.11 -5.82 10.06
C VAL A 135 -4.15 -5.98 11.23
N GLY A 136 -3.04 -5.25 11.24
CA GLY A 136 -2.07 -5.33 12.33
C GLY A 136 -2.65 -4.98 13.69
N LYS A 137 -3.48 -3.94 13.71
CA LYS A 137 -4.08 -3.41 14.93
C LYS A 137 -5.27 -4.24 15.42
N TYR A 138 -6.20 -4.57 14.53
CA TYR A 138 -7.52 -5.10 14.92
C TYR A 138 -7.68 -6.61 14.73
N PHE A 139 -6.96 -7.21 13.77
CA PHE A 139 -7.06 -8.65 13.50
C PHE A 139 -5.88 -9.42 14.07
N ASP A 140 -4.66 -9.07 13.64
CA ASP A 140 -3.44 -9.71 14.13
C ASP A 140 -3.11 -9.31 15.56
N GLN A 141 -3.53 -8.11 15.99
CA GLN A 141 -3.18 -7.50 17.28
C GLN A 141 -1.68 -7.64 17.57
N ALA A 142 -0.87 -7.43 16.54
CA ALA A 142 0.57 -7.63 16.56
C ALA A 142 1.29 -6.27 16.61
N PRO A 143 2.49 -6.19 17.23
CA PRO A 143 3.16 -4.91 17.47
C PRO A 143 3.83 -4.32 16.22
N TYR A 144 3.70 -4.96 15.06
CA TYR A 144 4.31 -4.45 13.84
C TYR A 144 3.70 -3.11 13.41
N ARG A 145 4.53 -2.27 12.82
CA ARG A 145 4.15 -0.96 12.29
C ARG A 145 4.14 -0.98 10.77
N VAL A 146 3.43 -0.01 10.20
CA VAL A 146 3.37 0.18 8.75
C VAL A 146 3.88 1.57 8.42
N TYR A 147 4.83 1.65 7.50
CA TYR A 147 5.44 2.89 7.02
C TYR A 147 5.09 3.06 5.54
N CYS A 148 4.51 4.20 5.18
CA CYS A 148 4.18 4.52 3.80
C CYS A 148 4.89 5.80 3.39
N LEU A 149 5.72 5.75 2.35
CA LEU A 149 6.42 6.91 1.83
C LEU A 149 5.76 7.38 0.53
N ILE A 150 5.27 8.62 0.54
CA ILE A 150 4.53 9.25 -0.56
C ILE A 150 5.28 10.48 -1.05
N GLY A 151 5.15 10.77 -2.35
CA GLY A 151 5.64 12.02 -2.93
C GLY A 151 4.69 13.19 -2.67
N ASP A 152 5.22 14.41 -2.66
CA ASP A 152 4.41 15.63 -2.58
C ASP A 152 3.52 15.86 -3.81
N GLY A 153 4.02 15.55 -5.01
CA GLY A 153 3.20 15.58 -6.23
C GLY A 153 2.10 14.51 -6.23
N GLU A 154 2.38 13.36 -5.61
CA GLU A 154 1.42 12.26 -5.41
C GLU A 154 0.28 12.65 -4.45
N ALA A 155 0.53 13.54 -3.48
CA ALA A 155 -0.49 14.02 -2.56
C ALA A 155 -1.61 14.84 -3.22
N ALA A 156 -1.53 15.11 -4.53
CA ALA A 156 -2.63 15.66 -5.31
C ALA A 156 -3.75 14.62 -5.57
N GLU A 157 -3.45 13.32 -5.51
CA GLU A 157 -4.43 12.26 -5.73
C GLU A 157 -5.49 12.22 -4.63
N GLY A 158 -6.77 12.21 -5.00
CA GLY A 158 -7.90 12.19 -4.06
C GLY A 158 -7.88 10.97 -3.12
N SER A 159 -7.41 9.83 -3.64
CA SER A 159 -7.28 8.56 -2.92
C SER A 159 -6.33 8.65 -1.71
N VAL A 160 -5.33 9.54 -1.72
CA VAL A 160 -4.49 9.81 -0.55
C VAL A 160 -5.34 10.37 0.60
N TRP A 161 -6.23 11.31 0.31
CA TRP A 161 -7.07 11.98 1.30
C TRP A 161 -8.17 11.07 1.84
N GLU A 162 -8.78 10.26 0.98
CA GLU A 162 -9.68 9.17 1.40
C GLU A 162 -8.98 8.24 2.41
N SER A 163 -7.71 7.88 2.14
CA SER A 163 -6.93 7.01 3.01
C SER A 163 -6.54 7.66 4.34
N LEU A 164 -6.21 8.95 4.35
CA LEU A 164 -5.93 9.70 5.58
C LEU A 164 -7.17 9.79 6.47
N HIS A 165 -8.34 10.03 5.86
CA HIS A 165 -9.63 10.02 6.56
C HIS A 165 -9.88 8.65 7.21
N PHE A 166 -9.72 7.56 6.44
CA PHE A 166 -9.85 6.20 6.93
C PHE A 166 -8.88 5.91 8.10
N ALA A 167 -7.60 6.26 7.95
CA ALA A 167 -6.59 5.97 8.96
C ALA A 167 -6.86 6.71 10.28
N SER A 168 -7.32 7.96 10.22
CA SER A 168 -7.69 8.73 11.41
C SER A 168 -8.96 8.19 12.05
N HIS A 169 -10.01 7.92 11.25
CA HIS A 169 -11.26 7.34 11.73
C HIS A 169 -11.01 6.05 12.52
N TYR A 170 -10.19 5.15 11.97
CA TYR A 170 -9.81 3.89 12.60
C TYR A 170 -8.61 4.00 13.55
N LYS A 171 -8.18 5.22 13.91
CA LYS A 171 -7.14 5.47 14.92
C LYS A 171 -5.87 4.63 14.70
N LEU A 172 -5.40 4.52 13.46
CA LEU A 172 -4.27 3.66 13.08
C LEU A 172 -2.92 4.24 13.58
N ASP A 173 -2.67 4.20 14.88
CA ASP A 173 -1.44 4.64 15.55
C ASP A 173 -0.20 3.76 15.28
N ASN A 174 -0.40 2.61 14.62
CA ASN A 174 0.66 1.79 14.03
C ASN A 174 1.00 2.19 12.58
N LEU A 175 0.33 3.19 11.99
CA LEU A 175 0.64 3.74 10.67
C LEU A 175 1.45 5.04 10.76
N VAL A 176 2.57 5.10 10.04
CA VAL A 176 3.37 6.30 9.81
C VAL A 176 3.39 6.62 8.32
N VAL A 177 2.95 7.82 7.96
CA VAL A 177 2.96 8.33 6.59
C VAL A 177 4.09 9.35 6.47
N ILE A 178 4.98 9.18 5.50
CA ILE A 178 6.10 10.08 5.25
C ILE A 178 5.85 10.81 3.94
N PHE A 179 5.72 12.13 4.02
CA PHE A 179 5.63 13.01 2.85
C PHE A 179 7.03 13.49 2.48
N ASP A 180 7.55 13.04 1.34
CA ASP A 180 8.78 13.55 0.74
C ASP A 180 8.48 14.86 0.00
N VAL A 181 8.54 15.98 0.72
CA VAL A 181 8.24 17.32 0.19
C VAL A 181 9.47 17.91 -0.48
N ASN A 182 9.75 17.38 -1.68
CA ASN A 182 10.93 17.72 -2.47
C ASN A 182 10.71 18.89 -3.46
N ARG A 183 9.53 19.55 -3.40
CA ARG A 183 9.11 20.73 -4.18
C ARG A 183 8.70 20.45 -5.62
N LEU A 184 9.10 19.32 -6.22
CA LEU A 184 9.09 19.14 -7.67
C LEU A 184 8.31 17.88 -8.09
N GLY A 185 7.34 18.07 -8.98
CA GLY A 185 6.62 17.01 -9.67
C GLY A 185 7.42 16.43 -10.85
N GLN A 186 6.72 15.88 -11.83
CA GLN A 186 7.35 15.36 -13.04
C GLN A 186 7.79 16.48 -14.00
N SER A 187 6.91 17.45 -14.26
CA SER A 187 7.07 18.47 -15.29
C SER A 187 7.23 19.89 -14.75
N GLU A 188 6.90 20.13 -13.48
CA GLU A 188 6.86 21.45 -12.87
C GLU A 188 6.92 21.33 -11.33
N PRO A 189 7.07 22.45 -10.60
CA PRO A 189 6.93 22.45 -9.15
C PRO A 189 5.56 21.95 -8.68
N THR A 190 5.52 21.26 -7.54
CA THR A 190 4.25 20.83 -6.93
C THR A 190 3.45 22.05 -6.45
N SER A 191 2.13 21.93 -6.41
CA SER A 191 1.22 23.06 -6.16
C SER A 191 1.49 23.80 -4.83
N LEU A 192 2.00 23.08 -3.83
CA LEU A 192 2.37 23.65 -2.54
C LEU A 192 3.88 23.93 -2.41
N GLN A 193 4.72 23.45 -3.33
CA GLN A 193 6.18 23.59 -3.22
C GLN A 193 6.67 23.23 -1.81
N HIS A 194 7.40 24.12 -1.13
CA HIS A 194 7.82 23.98 0.28
C HIS A 194 6.92 24.73 1.28
N LYS A 195 5.63 24.92 1.00
CA LYS A 195 4.66 25.46 1.98
C LYS A 195 4.29 24.40 3.03
N LEU A 196 5.27 24.07 3.88
CA LEU A 196 5.16 23.00 4.89
C LEU A 196 4.06 23.24 5.92
N ASP A 197 3.77 24.51 6.21
CA ASP A 197 2.66 24.93 7.05
C ASP A 197 1.31 24.47 6.50
N VAL A 198 1.13 24.50 5.17
CA VAL A 198 -0.09 24.01 4.52
C VAL A 198 -0.17 22.48 4.57
N TYR A 199 0.95 21.78 4.35
CA TYR A 199 0.98 20.32 4.51
C TYR A 199 0.64 19.90 5.95
N ASP A 200 1.29 20.51 6.93
CA ASP A 200 1.06 20.28 8.36
C ASP A 200 -0.39 20.57 8.76
N ALA A 201 -0.95 21.72 8.33
CA ALA A 201 -2.35 22.07 8.59
C ALA A 201 -3.32 21.03 8.00
N ARG A 202 -3.06 20.55 6.77
CA ARG A 202 -3.87 19.49 6.15
C ARG A 202 -3.79 18.19 6.94
N MET A 203 -2.60 17.76 7.36
CA MET A 203 -2.45 16.52 8.14
C MET A 203 -3.20 16.61 9.48
N LYS A 204 -3.06 17.73 10.18
CA LYS A 204 -3.78 17.98 11.43
C LYS A 204 -5.30 18.02 11.22
N ALA A 205 -5.77 18.65 10.14
CA ALA A 205 -7.20 18.71 9.81
C ALA A 205 -7.79 17.32 9.50
N PHE A 206 -7.00 16.42 8.91
CA PHE A 206 -7.36 15.01 8.70
C PHE A 206 -7.13 14.14 9.95
N GLY A 207 -6.79 14.74 11.09
CA GLY A 207 -6.70 14.05 12.39
C GLY A 207 -5.43 13.24 12.61
N LEU A 208 -4.33 13.58 11.92
CA LEU A 208 -3.01 12.98 12.14
C LEU A 208 -2.21 13.74 13.18
N HIS A 209 -1.31 13.03 13.87
CA HIS A 209 -0.17 13.66 14.55
C HIS A 209 0.85 14.08 13.49
N SER A 210 1.10 15.38 13.29
CA SER A 210 1.99 15.85 12.24
C SER A 210 3.31 16.39 12.80
N LEU A 211 4.41 15.93 12.20
CA LEU A 211 5.79 16.30 12.52
C LEU A 211 6.45 16.88 11.28
N VAL A 212 6.80 18.16 11.31
CA VAL A 212 7.57 18.80 10.23
C VAL A 212 9.05 18.70 10.57
N VAL A 213 9.85 18.19 9.63
CA VAL A 213 11.29 17.93 9.84
C VAL A 213 12.12 18.37 8.63
N ASP A 214 13.41 18.62 8.84
CA ASP A 214 14.40 18.55 7.75
C ASP A 214 14.59 17.07 7.36
N GLY A 215 14.14 16.73 6.15
CA GLY A 215 14.22 15.36 5.63
C GLY A 215 15.65 14.88 5.32
N HIS A 216 16.65 15.75 5.48
CA HIS A 216 18.07 15.42 5.33
C HIS A 216 18.85 15.50 6.66
N ASP A 217 18.20 15.91 7.76
CA ASP A 217 18.77 15.73 9.10
C ASP A 217 18.38 14.37 9.66
N VAL A 218 19.32 13.43 9.56
CA VAL A 218 19.21 12.08 10.14
C VAL A 218 18.81 12.10 11.62
N SER A 219 19.27 13.08 12.39
CA SER A 219 18.97 13.19 13.82
C SER A 219 17.52 13.62 14.05
N GLU A 220 16.98 14.50 13.22
CA GLU A 220 15.56 14.87 13.26
C GLU A 220 14.67 13.71 12.84
N LEU A 221 15.04 12.99 11.78
CA LEU A 221 14.32 11.80 11.34
C LEU A 221 14.27 10.71 12.42
N VAL A 222 15.41 10.41 13.05
CA VAL A 222 15.46 9.44 14.17
C VAL A 222 14.50 9.84 15.29
N LYS A 223 14.55 11.12 15.72
CA LYS A 223 13.64 11.63 16.76
C LYS A 223 12.17 11.54 16.33
N ALA A 224 11.86 11.88 15.08
CA ALA A 224 10.50 11.86 14.58
C ALA A 224 9.93 10.44 14.49
N PHE A 225 10.72 9.45 14.06
CA PHE A 225 10.29 8.05 14.06
C PHE A 225 10.16 7.49 15.47
N ASP A 226 11.06 7.85 16.39
CA ASP A 226 10.96 7.49 17.80
C ASP A 226 9.70 8.09 18.44
N GLU A 227 9.40 9.36 18.18
CA GLU A 227 8.17 10.01 18.64
C GLU A 227 6.94 9.33 18.06
N ALA A 228 6.91 9.08 16.74
CA ALA A 228 5.81 8.38 16.06
C ALA A 228 5.53 7.01 16.67
N SER A 229 6.55 6.30 17.18
CA SER A 229 6.39 5.01 17.85
C SER A 229 5.68 5.10 19.21
N SER A 230 5.65 6.29 19.82
CA SER A 230 5.04 6.56 21.12
C SER A 230 3.64 7.17 21.03
N VAL A 231 3.26 7.69 19.86
CA VAL A 231 1.92 8.24 19.61
C VAL A 231 0.89 7.12 19.68
N GLN A 232 -0.24 7.39 20.33
CA GLN A 232 -1.37 6.47 20.49
C GLN A 232 -2.66 7.13 20.02
N GLY A 233 -3.60 6.33 19.54
CA GLY A 233 -4.95 6.75 19.16
C GLY A 233 -5.08 7.56 17.87
N LYS A 234 -3.98 7.81 17.14
CA LYS A 234 -3.99 8.52 15.84
C LYS A 234 -2.80 8.13 14.97
N PRO A 235 -2.95 8.07 13.64
CA PRO A 235 -1.82 7.93 12.71
C PRO A 235 -0.87 9.12 12.80
N THR A 236 0.40 8.89 12.43
CA THR A 236 1.43 9.95 12.39
C THR A 236 1.81 10.29 10.95
N ALA A 237 1.91 11.58 10.64
CA ALA A 237 2.51 12.11 9.43
C ALA A 237 3.87 12.75 9.73
N ILE A 238 4.90 12.34 9.01
CA ILE A 238 6.19 13.04 8.97
C ILE A 238 6.22 13.83 7.66
N VAL A 239 6.15 15.15 7.77
CA VAL A 239 6.24 16.09 6.64
C VAL A 239 7.70 16.50 6.50
N ALA A 240 8.43 15.77 5.66
CA ALA A 240 9.86 15.95 5.50
C ALA A 240 10.15 16.96 4.39
N LYS A 241 10.74 18.11 4.74
CA LYS A 241 11.27 19.05 3.74
C LYS A 241 12.52 18.46 3.13
N THR A 242 12.50 18.22 1.82
CA THR A 242 13.63 17.64 1.09
C THR A 242 13.92 18.43 -0.19
N PHE A 243 14.97 18.04 -0.91
CA PHE A 243 15.29 18.58 -2.23
C PHE A 243 15.42 17.45 -3.25
N LYS A 244 14.74 17.60 -4.39
CA LYS A 244 14.84 16.62 -5.47
C LYS A 244 16.27 16.60 -6.01
N GLY A 245 16.87 15.42 -6.15
CA GLY A 245 18.29 15.31 -6.50
C GLY A 245 19.26 15.68 -5.38
N LYS A 246 18.86 15.57 -4.10
CA LYS A 246 19.73 15.89 -2.96
C LYS A 246 21.12 15.23 -3.10
N GLY A 247 22.17 16.03 -2.94
CA GLY A 247 23.56 15.57 -3.02
C GLY A 247 24.08 15.42 -4.44
N PHE A 248 23.36 15.92 -5.46
CA PHE A 248 23.80 15.95 -6.86
C PHE A 248 24.15 17.39 -7.25
N PRO A 249 25.43 17.82 -7.13
CA PRO A 249 25.83 19.18 -7.46
C PRO A 249 25.42 19.59 -8.88
N GLY A 250 24.77 20.75 -9.01
CA GLY A 250 24.28 21.25 -10.30
C GLY A 250 22.98 20.59 -10.81
N ILE A 251 22.37 19.68 -10.03
CA ILE A 251 21.08 19.03 -10.33
C ILE A 251 20.08 19.20 -9.17
N GLU A 252 20.56 19.25 -7.92
CA GLU A 252 19.73 19.46 -6.73
C GLU A 252 18.77 20.64 -6.90
N ASP A 253 17.50 20.40 -6.60
CA ASP A 253 16.40 21.36 -6.70
C ASP A 253 16.12 21.92 -8.11
N LEU A 254 16.63 21.27 -9.18
CA LEU A 254 16.35 21.67 -10.56
C LEU A 254 15.18 20.92 -11.18
N GLU A 255 14.37 21.66 -11.94
CA GLU A 255 13.35 21.11 -12.83
C GLU A 255 13.96 20.29 -13.97
N ASN A 256 13.12 19.58 -14.72
CA ASN A 256 13.51 18.79 -15.90
C ASN A 256 14.47 17.62 -15.63
N TRP A 257 14.68 17.19 -14.38
CA TRP A 257 15.48 16.02 -14.03
C TRP A 257 14.69 14.83 -13.48
N HIS A 258 13.36 14.90 -13.47
CA HIS A 258 12.53 13.74 -13.17
C HIS A 258 12.60 12.70 -14.30
N GLY A 259 12.71 11.42 -13.95
CA GLY A 259 12.71 10.31 -14.93
C GLY A 259 13.95 10.23 -15.82
N LYS A 260 15.02 10.96 -15.50
CA LYS A 260 16.26 10.97 -16.28
C LYS A 260 17.39 10.28 -15.52
N ALA A 261 17.97 9.26 -16.15
CA ALA A 261 19.29 8.76 -15.74
C ALA A 261 20.33 9.88 -15.91
N LEU A 262 21.40 9.85 -15.11
CA LEU A 262 22.37 10.95 -15.06
C LEU A 262 23.42 10.86 -16.18
N GLY A 263 23.59 9.69 -16.79
CA GLY A 263 24.60 9.46 -17.82
C GLY A 263 25.99 9.84 -17.30
N ALA A 264 26.72 10.65 -18.07
CA ALA A 264 28.08 11.08 -17.76
C ALA A 264 28.21 11.93 -16.49
N GLU A 265 27.16 12.66 -16.08
CA GLU A 265 27.18 13.41 -14.81
C GLU A 265 27.18 12.47 -13.60
N GLY A 266 26.70 11.23 -13.76
CA GLY A 266 26.65 10.23 -12.71
C GLY A 266 28.03 9.92 -12.12
N ASP A 267 29.09 9.80 -12.93
CA ASP A 267 30.43 9.47 -12.43
C ASP A 267 31.01 10.57 -11.53
N LYS A 268 30.77 11.84 -11.89
CA LYS A 268 31.22 13.00 -11.10
C LYS A 268 30.48 13.03 -9.76
N ILE A 269 29.17 12.80 -9.79
CA ILE A 269 28.30 12.79 -8.61
C ILE A 269 28.64 11.61 -7.70
N ILE A 270 28.88 10.42 -8.25
CA ILE A 270 29.30 9.25 -7.47
C ILE A 270 30.61 9.54 -6.73
N LYS A 271 31.63 10.10 -7.42
CA LYS A 271 32.90 10.49 -6.77
C LYS A 271 32.68 11.51 -5.66
N HIS A 272 31.80 12.50 -5.88
CA HIS A 272 31.43 13.46 -4.85
C HIS A 272 30.79 12.78 -3.62
N LEU A 273 29.79 11.92 -3.82
CA LEU A 273 29.11 11.20 -2.75
C LEU A 273 30.06 10.26 -2.00
N GLN A 274 30.95 9.56 -2.70
CA GLN A 274 31.98 8.71 -2.09
C GLN A 274 32.91 9.51 -1.17
N SER A 275 33.27 10.74 -1.55
CA SER A 275 34.11 11.61 -0.70
C SER A 275 33.42 12.07 0.60
N GLN A 276 32.10 11.95 0.67
CA GLN A 276 31.32 12.30 1.87
C GLN A 276 31.13 11.14 2.84
N ILE A 277 31.38 9.90 2.40
CA ILE A 277 31.29 8.71 3.26
C ILE A 277 32.51 8.69 4.18
N LYS A 278 32.28 8.63 5.51
CA LYS A 278 33.35 8.69 6.50
C LYS A 278 33.77 7.33 7.04
N ASN A 279 32.85 6.38 7.11
CA ASN A 279 33.14 5.04 7.60
C ASN A 279 33.53 4.11 6.46
N ASN A 280 34.69 3.44 6.60
CA ASN A 280 35.15 2.44 5.65
C ASN A 280 34.34 1.13 5.71
N ALA A 281 33.68 0.86 6.84
CA ALA A 281 32.80 -0.28 7.02
C ALA A 281 31.55 0.16 7.82
N ILE A 282 30.37 0.03 7.20
CA ILE A 282 29.08 0.33 7.84
C ILE A 282 28.58 -0.96 8.46
N THR A 283 28.32 -0.96 9.78
CA THR A 283 27.95 -2.16 10.56
C THR A 283 26.48 -2.21 10.99
N LEU A 284 25.66 -1.32 10.42
CA LEU A 284 24.23 -1.27 10.72
C LEU A 284 23.54 -2.57 10.28
N LYS A 285 22.67 -3.10 11.12
CA LYS A 285 21.92 -4.34 10.87
C LYS A 285 20.43 -4.10 11.04
N ALA A 286 19.64 -4.81 10.24
CA ALA A 286 18.19 -4.89 10.43
C ALA A 286 17.88 -5.37 11.85
N ARG A 287 16.90 -4.72 12.49
CA ARG A 287 16.42 -5.12 13.82
C ARG A 287 15.37 -6.21 13.67
N ALA A 288 15.38 -7.22 14.53
CA ALA A 288 14.36 -8.26 14.50
C ALA A 288 12.98 -7.73 14.98
N PRO A 289 11.87 -8.31 14.50
CA PRO A 289 10.52 -8.09 15.05
C PRO A 289 10.48 -8.22 16.58
N VAL A 290 9.60 -7.44 17.23
CA VAL A 290 9.47 -7.43 18.70
C VAL A 290 8.92 -8.75 19.23
N SER A 291 7.91 -9.29 18.55
CA SER A 291 7.28 -10.58 18.86
C SER A 291 6.73 -11.19 17.59
N GLU A 292 6.43 -12.48 17.63
CA GLU A 292 5.77 -13.14 16.50
C GLU A 292 4.29 -12.73 16.40
N ALA A 293 3.81 -12.49 15.18
CA ALA A 293 2.40 -12.31 14.88
C ALA A 293 1.66 -13.67 14.99
N PRO A 294 0.34 -13.66 15.24
CA PRO A 294 -0.43 -14.90 15.31
C PRO A 294 -0.31 -15.73 14.03
N ARG A 295 -0.25 -17.05 14.19
CA ARG A 295 -0.32 -17.98 13.06
C ARG A 295 -1.73 -17.95 12.48
N VAL A 296 -1.82 -17.92 11.16
CA VAL A 296 -3.08 -17.95 10.42
C VAL A 296 -3.20 -19.32 9.76
N HIS A 297 -4.35 -19.97 9.92
CA HIS A 297 -4.63 -21.25 9.27
C HIS A 297 -5.05 -21.03 7.81
N ILE A 298 -4.29 -21.59 6.88
CA ILE A 298 -4.58 -21.55 5.45
C ILE A 298 -5.24 -22.88 5.07
N GLY A 299 -6.57 -22.91 5.13
CA GLY A 299 -7.38 -24.03 4.65
C GLY A 299 -8.59 -23.52 3.88
N ASP A 300 -9.28 -24.46 3.24
CA ASP A 300 -10.43 -24.15 2.39
C ASP A 300 -11.56 -23.49 3.19
N VAL A 301 -12.26 -22.57 2.54
CA VAL A 301 -13.43 -21.88 3.05
C VAL A 301 -14.68 -22.60 2.54
N THR A 302 -15.59 -22.97 3.43
CA THR A 302 -16.84 -23.64 3.07
C THR A 302 -18.05 -22.93 3.68
N LEU A 303 -19.22 -23.08 3.06
CA LEU A 303 -20.48 -22.65 3.66
C LEU A 303 -20.75 -23.46 4.95
N SER A 304 -21.20 -22.79 6.01
CA SER A 304 -21.60 -23.47 7.26
C SER A 304 -22.77 -24.45 7.10
N ALA A 305 -23.57 -24.27 6.06
CA ALA A 305 -24.59 -25.21 5.62
C ALA A 305 -24.83 -25.07 4.10
N PRO A 306 -25.26 -26.14 3.41
CA PRO A 306 -25.64 -26.06 2.00
C PRO A 306 -26.73 -24.98 1.75
N PRO A 307 -26.81 -24.43 0.51
CA PRO A 307 -27.92 -23.57 0.13
C PRO A 307 -29.26 -24.29 0.34
N ALA A 308 -30.20 -23.64 1.03
CA ALA A 308 -31.45 -24.22 1.49
C ALA A 308 -32.65 -23.43 0.95
N TYR A 309 -32.64 -23.17 -0.36
CA TYR A 309 -33.72 -22.48 -1.08
C TYR A 309 -34.64 -23.49 -1.75
N THR A 310 -35.91 -23.13 -1.92
CA THR A 310 -36.90 -23.98 -2.62
C THR A 310 -37.07 -23.56 -4.08
N PRO A 311 -37.23 -24.50 -5.04
CA PRO A 311 -37.52 -24.14 -6.43
C PRO A 311 -38.77 -23.25 -6.54
N GLY A 312 -38.63 -22.09 -7.17
CA GLY A 312 -39.68 -21.07 -7.31
C GLY A 312 -39.68 -19.99 -6.22
N GLU A 313 -38.85 -20.11 -5.19
CA GLU A 313 -38.63 -19.05 -4.20
C GLU A 313 -37.94 -17.84 -4.86
N LEU A 314 -38.48 -16.64 -4.63
CA LEU A 314 -37.95 -15.41 -5.20
C LEU A 314 -36.99 -14.74 -4.20
N VAL A 315 -35.71 -14.78 -4.51
CA VAL A 315 -34.65 -14.17 -3.70
C VAL A 315 -33.70 -13.40 -4.61
N ALA A 316 -33.51 -12.11 -4.34
CA ALA A 316 -32.54 -11.30 -5.06
C ALA A 316 -31.11 -11.80 -4.78
N THR A 317 -30.26 -11.87 -5.81
CA THR A 317 -28.90 -12.39 -5.64
C THR A 317 -28.04 -11.53 -4.72
N ARG A 318 -28.28 -10.22 -4.62
CA ARG A 318 -27.61 -9.36 -3.62
C ARG A 318 -27.94 -9.76 -2.18
N LEU A 319 -29.17 -10.20 -1.91
CA LEU A 319 -29.58 -10.68 -0.59
C LEU A 319 -28.94 -12.03 -0.28
N ALA A 320 -28.88 -12.92 -1.28
CA ALA A 320 -28.20 -14.20 -1.18
C ALA A 320 -26.69 -14.04 -0.96
N TYR A 321 -26.05 -13.03 -1.55
CA TYR A 321 -24.64 -12.70 -1.30
C TYR A 321 -24.38 -12.41 0.18
N GLY A 322 -25.18 -11.53 0.80
CA GLY A 322 -25.03 -11.24 2.22
C GLY A 322 -25.23 -12.48 3.11
N THR A 323 -26.18 -13.35 2.75
CA THR A 323 -26.41 -14.63 3.45
C THR A 323 -25.20 -15.57 3.31
N ALA A 324 -24.67 -15.71 2.09
CA ALA A 324 -23.49 -16.53 1.81
C ALA A 324 -22.25 -16.04 2.54
N LEU A 325 -22.03 -14.72 2.51
CA LEU A 325 -20.88 -14.07 3.14
C LEU A 325 -20.86 -14.34 4.64
N LYS A 326 -22.02 -14.26 5.30
CA LYS A 326 -22.16 -14.68 6.71
C LYS A 326 -21.86 -16.17 6.88
N LYS A 327 -22.40 -17.05 6.02
CA LYS A 327 -22.19 -18.51 6.11
C LYS A 327 -20.72 -18.93 5.98
N ILE A 328 -19.94 -18.30 5.10
CA ILE A 328 -18.50 -18.58 5.01
C ILE A 328 -17.71 -17.97 6.17
N ALA A 329 -18.19 -16.86 6.75
CA ALA A 329 -17.58 -16.27 7.93
C ALA A 329 -17.81 -17.12 9.20
N ASP A 330 -18.89 -17.89 9.26
CA ASP A 330 -19.16 -18.84 10.36
C ASP A 330 -18.08 -19.93 10.46
N THR A 331 -17.46 -20.32 9.35
CA THR A 331 -16.51 -21.44 9.28
C THR A 331 -15.05 -21.00 9.24
N ASN A 332 -14.77 -19.74 8.88
CA ASN A 332 -13.41 -19.25 8.74
C ASN A 332 -13.25 -17.81 9.29
N MET A 333 -12.42 -17.67 10.32
CA MET A 333 -12.16 -16.39 11.01
C MET A 333 -11.42 -15.36 10.14
N ARG A 334 -10.79 -15.78 9.03
CA ARG A 334 -10.09 -14.88 8.11
C ARG A 334 -11.05 -14.11 7.21
N VAL A 335 -12.30 -14.54 7.07
CA VAL A 335 -13.28 -13.84 6.23
C VAL A 335 -13.63 -12.50 6.88
N ILE A 336 -13.36 -11.43 6.16
CA ILE A 336 -13.75 -10.06 6.53
C ILE A 336 -14.54 -9.43 5.39
N ALA A 337 -15.44 -8.50 5.73
CA ALA A 337 -16.16 -7.71 4.74
C ALA A 337 -15.85 -6.22 4.86
N LEU A 338 -15.83 -5.55 3.70
CA LEU A 338 -15.71 -4.11 3.58
C LEU A 338 -16.84 -3.59 2.70
N ASP A 339 -17.32 -2.38 2.96
CA ASP A 339 -18.35 -1.76 2.13
C ASP A 339 -18.17 -0.25 2.07
N GLY A 340 -18.61 0.36 0.97
CA GLY A 340 -18.55 1.81 0.76
C GLY A 340 -19.88 2.51 1.07
N ASP A 341 -20.34 2.47 2.32
CA ASP A 341 -21.63 3.01 2.79
C ASP A 341 -22.89 2.53 2.02
N THR A 342 -22.85 1.33 1.46
CA THR A 342 -23.97 0.71 0.72
C THR A 342 -24.42 -0.63 1.32
N LYS A 343 -23.99 -0.93 2.55
CA LYS A 343 -24.16 -2.22 3.24
C LYS A 343 -25.59 -2.75 3.37
N ASN A 344 -26.55 -1.85 3.52
CA ASN A 344 -27.98 -2.15 3.57
C ASN A 344 -28.56 -2.46 2.19
N SER A 345 -27.87 -2.06 1.12
CA SER A 345 -28.26 -2.29 -0.27
C SER A 345 -27.53 -3.49 -0.88
N THR A 346 -26.27 -3.71 -0.50
CA THR A 346 -25.45 -4.88 -0.87
C THR A 346 -25.76 -6.09 0.01
N PHE A 347 -26.40 -5.88 1.17
CA PHE A 347 -26.62 -6.85 2.24
C PHE A 347 -25.33 -7.38 2.91
N SER A 348 -24.20 -6.69 2.74
CA SER A 348 -22.98 -6.98 3.49
C SER A 348 -23.15 -6.73 5.00
N ASP A 349 -24.17 -5.96 5.39
CA ASP A 349 -24.59 -5.74 6.77
C ASP A 349 -24.98 -7.03 7.52
N LYS A 350 -25.32 -8.12 6.81
CA LYS A 350 -25.51 -9.44 7.43
C LYS A 350 -24.24 -9.95 8.12
N LEU A 351 -23.07 -9.75 7.51
CA LEU A 351 -21.80 -10.08 8.17
C LEU A 351 -21.55 -9.10 9.32
N ARG A 352 -21.74 -7.80 9.12
CA ARG A 352 -21.59 -6.78 10.18
C ARG A 352 -22.42 -7.09 11.42
N ASN A 353 -23.67 -7.49 11.25
CA ASN A 353 -24.59 -7.77 12.35
C ASN A 353 -24.19 -9.04 13.12
N ALA A 354 -23.58 -10.01 12.45
CA ALA A 354 -23.10 -11.26 13.06
C ALA A 354 -21.70 -11.13 13.69
N TYR A 355 -20.81 -10.39 13.02
CA TYR A 355 -19.37 -10.28 13.31
C TYR A 355 -18.88 -8.84 13.09
N PRO A 356 -19.32 -7.88 13.91
CA PRO A 356 -18.99 -6.47 13.71
C PRO A 356 -17.48 -6.18 13.72
N GLU A 357 -16.69 -6.98 14.42
CA GLU A 357 -15.22 -6.90 14.46
C GLU A 357 -14.55 -7.35 13.15
N ARG A 358 -15.26 -8.11 12.31
CA ARG A 358 -14.79 -8.58 10.98
C ARG A 358 -15.38 -7.76 9.82
N TYR A 359 -15.94 -6.61 10.14
CA TYR A 359 -16.53 -5.70 9.18
C TYR A 359 -15.82 -4.34 9.21
N ILE A 360 -15.51 -3.79 8.04
CA ILE A 360 -14.86 -2.48 7.90
C ILE A 360 -15.75 -1.58 7.05
N GLU A 361 -16.24 -0.50 7.64
CA GLU A 361 -16.90 0.58 6.90
C GLU A 361 -15.84 1.45 6.21
N CYS A 362 -15.90 1.55 4.89
CA CYS A 362 -14.96 2.36 4.10
C CYS A 362 -15.55 3.71 3.68
N PHE A 363 -16.83 3.98 3.99
CA PHE A 363 -17.56 5.19 3.61
C PHE A 363 -17.65 5.35 2.09
N ILE A 364 -18.15 6.50 1.62
CA ILE A 364 -18.24 6.81 0.18
C ILE A 364 -16.85 7.18 -0.35
N ALA A 365 -15.99 6.15 -0.47
CA ALA A 365 -14.58 6.26 -0.85
C ALA A 365 -14.12 4.95 -1.51
N GLU A 366 -14.65 4.63 -2.68
CA GLU A 366 -14.47 3.30 -3.28
C GLU A 366 -13.00 3.03 -3.67
N GLN A 367 -12.24 4.07 -4.04
CA GLN A 367 -10.81 3.90 -4.35
C GLN A 367 -10.06 3.41 -3.10
N ASN A 368 -10.30 4.05 -1.96
CA ASN A 368 -9.78 3.59 -0.68
C ASN A 368 -10.34 2.22 -0.27
N LEU A 369 -11.63 1.92 -0.51
CA LEU A 369 -12.22 0.59 -0.26
C LEU A 369 -11.41 -0.53 -0.91
N VAL A 370 -11.10 -0.42 -2.20
CA VAL A 370 -10.32 -1.45 -2.92
C VAL A 370 -8.84 -1.46 -2.51
N GLY A 371 -8.26 -0.29 -2.22
CA GLY A 371 -6.89 -0.20 -1.72
C GLY A 371 -6.72 -0.84 -0.33
N VAL A 372 -7.62 -0.56 0.61
CA VAL A 372 -7.67 -1.17 1.94
C VAL A 372 -7.92 -2.67 1.83
N ALA A 373 -8.83 -3.11 0.95
CA ALA A 373 -9.06 -4.54 0.70
C ALA A 373 -7.78 -5.25 0.22
N THR A 374 -7.03 -4.63 -0.69
CA THR A 374 -5.74 -5.13 -1.17
C THR A 374 -4.73 -5.24 -0.04
N GLY A 375 -4.60 -4.20 0.80
CA GLY A 375 -3.71 -4.20 1.95
C GLY A 375 -4.06 -5.23 3.02
N ALA A 376 -5.36 -5.45 3.25
CA ALA A 376 -5.84 -6.44 4.21
C ALA A 376 -5.59 -7.89 3.76
N ALA A 377 -5.62 -8.14 2.44
CA ALA A 377 -5.33 -9.44 1.85
C ALA A 377 -3.83 -9.78 1.80
N CYS A 378 -2.94 -8.79 1.94
CA CYS A 378 -1.49 -9.01 1.86
C CYS A 378 -1.01 -10.06 2.88
N ARG A 379 -0.06 -10.89 2.46
CA ARG A 379 0.54 -11.97 3.27
C ARG A 379 -0.50 -12.97 3.81
N ASP A 380 -1.60 -13.14 3.08
CA ASP A 380 -2.69 -14.07 3.36
C ASP A 380 -3.34 -13.88 4.74
N ARG A 381 -3.24 -12.67 5.32
CA ARG A 381 -3.75 -12.41 6.68
C ARG A 381 -5.27 -12.48 6.75
N ALA A 382 -5.97 -11.97 5.74
CA ALA A 382 -7.43 -12.02 5.63
C ALA A 382 -7.90 -12.55 4.26
N ILE A 383 -9.14 -13.05 4.22
CA ILE A 383 -9.89 -13.37 3.01
C ILE A 383 -10.95 -12.29 2.87
N VAL A 384 -10.77 -11.44 1.88
CA VAL A 384 -11.43 -10.13 1.84
C VAL A 384 -12.59 -10.12 0.85
N PHE A 385 -13.76 -9.64 1.30
CA PHE A 385 -14.91 -9.33 0.45
C PHE A 385 -15.25 -7.84 0.55
N ALA A 386 -15.02 -7.07 -0.51
CA ALA A 386 -15.44 -5.67 -0.59
C ALA A 386 -16.70 -5.54 -1.47
N SER A 387 -17.68 -4.74 -1.05
CA SER A 387 -18.93 -4.56 -1.77
C SER A 387 -19.34 -3.10 -1.95
N THR A 388 -19.90 -2.81 -3.12
CA THR A 388 -20.59 -1.56 -3.45
C THR A 388 -21.55 -1.84 -4.63
N PHE A 389 -22.09 -0.82 -5.27
CA PHE A 389 -22.84 -0.99 -6.52
C PHE A 389 -21.85 -1.30 -7.64
N ALA A 390 -22.22 -2.18 -8.56
CA ALA A 390 -21.41 -2.55 -9.73
C ALA A 390 -20.95 -1.32 -10.53
N ALA A 391 -21.83 -0.31 -10.65
CA ALA A 391 -21.51 0.97 -11.29
C ALA A 391 -20.34 1.69 -10.60
N PHE A 392 -20.23 1.64 -9.28
CA PHE A 392 -19.23 2.42 -8.53
C PHE A 392 -17.85 1.75 -8.49
N PHE A 393 -17.73 0.47 -8.87
CA PHE A 393 -16.40 -0.11 -9.13
C PHE A 393 -15.70 0.52 -10.35
N THR A 394 -16.40 1.26 -11.21
CA THR A 394 -15.76 2.09 -12.24
C THR A 394 -14.87 3.17 -11.64
N ARG A 395 -15.23 3.69 -10.45
CA ARG A 395 -14.44 4.67 -9.68
C ARG A 395 -13.11 4.10 -9.20
N THR A 396 -12.99 2.77 -9.15
CA THR A 396 -11.85 2.06 -8.55
C THR A 396 -11.04 1.28 -9.57
N PHE A 397 -11.27 1.50 -10.87
CA PHE A 397 -10.72 0.60 -11.89
C PHE A 397 -9.19 0.55 -11.83
N ASP A 398 -8.53 1.68 -11.56
CA ASP A 398 -7.08 1.70 -11.43
C ASP A 398 -6.58 0.93 -10.20
N GLN A 399 -7.30 0.94 -9.08
CA GLN A 399 -6.99 0.13 -7.90
C GLN A 399 -7.22 -1.37 -8.16
N ILE A 400 -8.27 -1.73 -8.90
CA ILE A 400 -8.52 -3.13 -9.29
C ILE A 400 -7.41 -3.62 -10.23
N ARG A 401 -7.04 -2.81 -11.24
CA ARG A 401 -5.95 -3.09 -12.17
C ARG A 401 -4.62 -3.27 -11.43
N MET A 402 -4.31 -2.37 -10.50
CA MET A 402 -3.11 -2.46 -9.67
C MET A 402 -3.17 -3.62 -8.68
N GLY A 403 -4.35 -4.02 -8.20
CA GLY A 403 -4.57 -5.23 -7.40
C GLY A 403 -4.17 -6.49 -8.17
N ALA A 404 -4.54 -6.59 -9.46
CA ALA A 404 -4.11 -7.68 -10.32
C ALA A 404 -2.59 -7.69 -10.56
N ILE A 405 -1.97 -6.53 -10.83
CA ILE A 405 -0.51 -6.39 -10.94
C ILE A 405 0.18 -6.76 -9.62
N SER A 406 -0.47 -6.47 -8.50
CA SER A 406 -0.03 -6.84 -7.15
C SER A 406 -0.31 -8.31 -6.80
N GLN A 407 -0.78 -9.12 -7.75
CA GLN A 407 -1.12 -10.53 -7.53
C GLN A 407 -2.02 -10.73 -6.29
N SER A 408 -2.90 -9.75 -6.04
CA SER A 408 -3.76 -9.71 -4.87
C SER A 408 -4.90 -10.72 -4.99
N ASN A 409 -5.30 -11.29 -3.85
CA ASN A 409 -6.43 -12.20 -3.74
C ASN A 409 -7.57 -11.47 -3.01
N ILE A 410 -8.40 -10.74 -3.76
CA ILE A 410 -9.54 -9.99 -3.22
C ILE A 410 -10.83 -10.35 -3.96
N ASN A 411 -11.93 -10.35 -3.21
CA ASN A 411 -13.26 -10.62 -3.73
C ASN A 411 -14.08 -9.33 -3.73
N LEU A 412 -14.70 -9.01 -4.86
CA LEU A 412 -15.41 -7.77 -5.11
C LEU A 412 -16.86 -8.12 -5.50
N ALA A 413 -17.84 -7.68 -4.71
CA ALA A 413 -19.25 -7.95 -4.98
C ALA A 413 -19.96 -6.67 -5.42
N GLY A 414 -20.35 -6.61 -6.71
CA GLY A 414 -21.04 -5.46 -7.31
C GLY A 414 -22.53 -5.72 -7.38
N SER A 415 -23.31 -4.98 -6.60
CA SER A 415 -24.79 -5.08 -6.63
C SER A 415 -25.41 -4.14 -7.66
N HIS A 416 -26.74 -4.15 -7.80
CA HIS A 416 -27.47 -3.17 -8.61
C HIS A 416 -27.01 -3.15 -10.08
N CYS A 417 -26.73 -4.32 -10.64
CA CYS A 417 -26.28 -4.43 -12.01
C CYS A 417 -27.44 -4.30 -13.02
N GLY A 418 -27.15 -3.73 -14.19
CA GLY A 418 -28.11 -3.64 -15.29
C GLY A 418 -29.23 -2.63 -15.10
N VAL A 419 -30.14 -2.58 -16.08
CA VAL A 419 -31.29 -1.66 -16.09
C VAL A 419 -32.40 -2.08 -15.13
N SER A 420 -32.37 -3.33 -14.62
CA SER A 420 -33.42 -3.91 -13.79
C SER A 420 -33.54 -3.28 -12.40
N ILE A 421 -32.63 -2.36 -12.04
CA ILE A 421 -32.71 -1.64 -10.76
C ILE A 421 -33.90 -0.68 -10.71
N GLY A 422 -34.37 -0.19 -11.86
CA GLY A 422 -35.54 0.68 -11.99
C GLY A 422 -35.22 2.17 -11.81
N GLU A 423 -35.85 2.76 -10.82
CA GLU A 423 -36.15 4.19 -10.73
C GLU A 423 -34.93 5.09 -10.43
N ASP A 424 -33.85 4.55 -9.86
CA ASP A 424 -32.61 5.31 -9.59
C ASP A 424 -31.94 5.82 -10.89
N GLY A 425 -32.24 5.18 -12.03
CA GLY A 425 -31.75 5.62 -13.33
C GLY A 425 -30.29 5.23 -13.61
N PRO A 426 -29.74 5.71 -14.75
CA PRO A 426 -28.50 5.19 -15.32
C PRO A 426 -27.25 5.43 -14.48
N SER A 427 -27.26 6.38 -13.54
CA SER A 427 -26.12 6.62 -12.63
C SER A 427 -25.81 5.45 -11.70
N GLN A 428 -26.79 4.60 -11.41
CA GLN A 428 -26.64 3.43 -10.51
C GLN A 428 -26.55 2.11 -11.29
N MET A 429 -26.89 2.12 -12.59
CA MET A 429 -26.91 0.92 -13.42
C MET A 429 -25.48 0.49 -13.76
N GLY A 430 -25.00 -0.62 -13.20
CA GLY A 430 -23.75 -1.23 -13.65
C GLY A 430 -23.94 -1.83 -15.05
N LEU A 431 -23.44 -1.18 -16.10
CA LEU A 431 -23.63 -1.58 -17.51
C LEU A 431 -22.33 -1.98 -18.20
N GLU A 432 -21.20 -1.50 -17.70
CA GLU A 432 -19.85 -1.74 -18.19
C GLU A 432 -19.01 -2.64 -17.27
N ASP A 433 -19.55 -3.04 -16.13
CA ASP A 433 -18.84 -3.79 -15.08
C ASP A 433 -18.31 -5.14 -15.58
N LEU A 434 -19.09 -5.87 -16.38
CA LEU A 434 -18.63 -7.11 -17.02
C LEU A 434 -17.44 -6.86 -17.96
N ALA A 435 -17.44 -5.76 -18.72
CA ALA A 435 -16.35 -5.42 -19.62
C ALA A 435 -15.09 -5.03 -18.82
N LEU A 436 -15.26 -4.20 -17.80
CA LEU A 436 -14.20 -3.76 -16.88
C LEU A 436 -13.50 -4.97 -16.25
N PHE A 437 -14.24 -5.85 -15.58
CA PHE A 437 -13.64 -6.98 -14.87
C PHE A 437 -13.06 -8.05 -15.80
N ARG A 438 -13.65 -8.28 -16.99
CA ARG A 438 -13.06 -9.19 -17.99
C ARG A 438 -11.76 -8.67 -18.58
N ALA A 439 -11.48 -7.37 -18.52
CA ALA A 439 -10.22 -6.79 -18.95
C ALA A 439 -9.09 -6.94 -17.90
N VAL A 440 -9.41 -7.35 -16.66
CA VAL A 440 -8.45 -7.54 -15.59
C VAL A 440 -7.81 -8.94 -15.71
N PRO A 441 -6.50 -9.08 -15.95
CA PRO A 441 -5.90 -10.35 -16.36
C PRO A 441 -6.05 -11.53 -15.39
N SER A 442 -6.06 -11.27 -14.08
CA SER A 442 -6.20 -12.32 -13.04
C SER A 442 -7.64 -12.50 -12.57
N ALA A 443 -8.63 -11.91 -13.26
CA ALA A 443 -9.99 -11.89 -12.76
C ALA A 443 -10.78 -13.16 -13.05
N THR A 444 -11.56 -13.59 -12.07
CA THR A 444 -12.64 -14.56 -12.24
C THR A 444 -13.97 -13.84 -12.07
N VAL A 445 -14.84 -13.89 -13.08
CA VAL A 445 -16.12 -13.17 -13.09
C VAL A 445 -17.28 -14.14 -12.91
N PHE A 446 -17.92 -14.07 -11.74
CA PHE A 446 -19.15 -14.76 -11.41
C PHE A 446 -20.35 -13.86 -11.66
N TYR A 447 -21.34 -14.37 -12.39
CA TYR A 447 -22.65 -13.73 -12.51
C TYR A 447 -23.75 -14.75 -12.17
N PRO A 448 -24.03 -14.96 -10.87
CA PRO A 448 -25.04 -15.89 -10.42
C PRO A 448 -26.45 -15.42 -10.82
N SER A 449 -27.29 -16.37 -11.22
CA SER A 449 -28.65 -16.12 -11.72
C SER A 449 -29.73 -16.37 -10.66
N ASP A 450 -29.38 -16.97 -9.53
CA ASP A 450 -30.27 -17.27 -8.42
C ASP A 450 -29.52 -17.31 -7.07
N ALA A 451 -30.25 -17.53 -5.98
CA ALA A 451 -29.66 -17.55 -4.65
C ALA A 451 -28.69 -18.73 -4.43
N VAL A 452 -28.99 -19.91 -4.99
CA VAL A 452 -28.15 -21.11 -4.87
C VAL A 452 -26.79 -20.87 -5.54
N SER A 453 -26.79 -20.41 -6.79
CA SER A 453 -25.58 -20.08 -7.53
C SER A 453 -24.81 -18.91 -6.89
N THR A 454 -25.51 -17.97 -6.24
CA THR A 454 -24.83 -16.89 -5.49
C THR A 454 -24.07 -17.43 -4.30
N GLU A 455 -24.68 -18.27 -3.47
CA GLU A 455 -23.98 -18.84 -2.32
C GLU A 455 -22.75 -19.67 -2.73
N ARG A 456 -22.88 -20.43 -3.82
CA ARG A 456 -21.74 -21.17 -4.38
C ARG A 456 -20.68 -20.28 -5.00
N ALA A 457 -21.06 -19.18 -5.66
CA ALA A 457 -20.10 -18.21 -6.19
C ALA A 457 -19.26 -17.57 -5.08
N VAL A 458 -19.87 -17.25 -3.94
CA VAL A 458 -19.17 -16.70 -2.77
C VAL A 458 -18.18 -17.73 -2.17
N GLU A 459 -18.60 -18.98 -2.01
CA GLU A 459 -17.74 -20.07 -1.55
C GLU A 459 -16.55 -20.32 -2.51
N LEU A 460 -16.81 -20.35 -3.82
CA LEU A 460 -15.76 -20.52 -4.83
C LEU A 460 -14.80 -19.34 -4.86
N ALA A 461 -15.31 -18.11 -4.82
CA ALA A 461 -14.50 -16.90 -4.80
C ALA A 461 -13.54 -16.88 -3.60
N ALA A 462 -14.02 -17.25 -2.40
CA ALA A 462 -13.20 -17.31 -1.19
C ALA A 462 -11.98 -18.26 -1.31
N ASN A 463 -12.03 -19.24 -2.22
CA ASN A 463 -10.96 -20.22 -2.48
C ASN A 463 -10.22 -19.98 -3.80
N THR A 464 -10.60 -18.96 -4.56
CA THR A 464 -10.02 -18.67 -5.88
C THR A 464 -9.01 -17.54 -5.78
N ARG A 465 -7.82 -17.73 -6.35
CA ARG A 465 -6.79 -16.70 -6.40
C ARG A 465 -7.11 -15.61 -7.44
N GLY A 466 -6.54 -14.43 -7.23
CA GLY A 466 -6.71 -13.28 -8.12
C GLY A 466 -7.89 -12.39 -7.75
N ILE A 467 -8.37 -11.64 -8.73
CA ILE A 467 -9.48 -10.69 -8.53
C ILE A 467 -10.81 -11.41 -8.80
N CYS A 468 -11.54 -11.80 -7.76
CA CYS A 468 -12.85 -12.40 -7.97
C CYS A 468 -13.93 -11.31 -7.99
N TYR A 469 -14.74 -11.25 -9.05
CA TYR A 469 -15.89 -10.36 -9.15
C TYR A 469 -17.19 -11.14 -9.10
N ILE A 470 -18.14 -10.74 -8.25
CA ILE A 470 -19.46 -11.34 -8.13
C ILE A 470 -20.50 -10.26 -8.46
N ARG A 471 -21.13 -10.40 -9.62
CA ARG A 471 -22.19 -9.49 -10.09
C ARG A 471 -23.54 -9.91 -9.51
N THR A 472 -24.19 -9.03 -8.74
CA THR A 472 -25.48 -9.31 -8.09
C THR A 472 -26.57 -8.32 -8.51
N SER A 473 -27.82 -8.78 -8.45
CA SER A 473 -29.01 -8.13 -9.02
C SER A 473 -29.95 -7.64 -7.93
N ARG A 474 -30.65 -6.53 -8.21
CA ARG A 474 -31.54 -5.83 -7.27
C ARG A 474 -32.80 -6.63 -6.93
#